data_AF-A0A2T2VD58-F1
#
_entry.id   AF-A0A2T2VD58-F1
#
_cell.length_a   1.000
_cell.length_b   1.000
_cell.length_c   1.000
_cell.angle_alpha   90.00
_cell.angle_beta   90.00
_cell.angle_gamma   90.00
#
_symmetry.space_group_name_H-M   'P 1'
#
loop_
_entity.id
_entity.type
_entity.pdbx_description
1 polymer ?
#
loop_
_entity_poly.entity_id
_entity_poly.type
_entity_poly.pdbx_seq_one_letter_code
_entity_poly.pdbx_strand_id
1 'polypeptide(L)'
;MIMWLLFLMPFSTHAQSQDYWQQEVNYKVRVELDDQNHTLEGNLQIQYINNSPDQLEHIYFHLWPNAYKNLQTAFAEQKREAGSTEFYYSEPDERGSINQLDFMVGDDQVRWYLDST
;
A
#
# COMPACT_ATOMS: atom_id res chain seq x y z
N MET A 1 -17.45 31.98 56.16
CA MET A 1 -18.57 32.86 55.77
C MET A 1 -18.11 33.66 54.56
N ILE A 2 -18.78 33.45 53.41
CA ILE A 2 -18.85 34.33 52.22
C ILE A 2 -17.52 34.47 51.42
N MET A 3 -17.46 34.45 50.10
CA MET A 3 -18.37 34.07 49.00
C MET A 3 -17.52 34.18 47.73
N TRP A 4 -17.68 33.19 46.85
CA TRP A 4 -17.30 33.08 45.45
C TRP A 4 -17.00 34.37 44.66
N LEU A 5 -15.89 34.33 43.92
CA LEU A 5 -15.68 35.13 42.70
C LEU A 5 -15.48 34.14 41.55
N LEU A 6 -16.53 33.96 40.75
CA LEU A 6 -16.50 33.24 39.47
C LEU A 6 -15.60 34.01 38.50
N PHE A 7 -14.40 33.48 38.26
CA PHE A 7 -13.50 33.98 37.21
C PHE A 7 -13.90 33.31 35.90
N LEU A 8 -14.67 34.01 35.06
CA LEU A 8 -14.91 33.64 33.67
C LEU A 8 -13.61 33.84 32.88
N MET A 9 -12.74 32.82 32.84
CA MET A 9 -11.66 32.79 31.84
C MET A 9 -12.28 32.42 30.48
N PRO A 10 -12.03 33.19 29.43
CA PRO A 10 -12.32 32.74 28.08
C PRO A 10 -11.43 31.51 27.81
N PHE A 11 -12.06 30.35 27.61
CA PHE A 11 -11.38 29.20 27.06
C PHE A 11 -10.98 29.54 25.63
N SER A 12 -9.76 30.05 25.44
CA SER A 12 -9.12 30.09 24.14
C SER A 12 -8.86 28.64 23.74
N THR A 13 -9.78 28.05 22.96
CA THR A 13 -9.55 26.77 22.31
C THR A 13 -8.40 26.95 21.33
N HIS A 14 -7.20 26.59 21.75
CA HIS A 14 -6.07 26.43 20.86
C HIS A 14 -6.39 25.21 20.00
N ALA A 15 -6.91 25.44 18.80
CA ALA A 15 -6.91 24.40 17.78
C ALA A 15 -5.43 24.06 17.54
N GLN A 16 -4.98 22.92 18.04
CA GLN A 16 -3.65 22.43 17.73
C GLN A 16 -3.64 22.09 16.23
N SER A 17 -3.12 23.00 15.41
CA SER A 17 -2.68 22.63 14.08
C SER A 17 -1.56 21.61 14.27
N GLN A 18 -1.83 20.33 14.05
CA GLN A 18 -0.73 19.37 13.90
C GLN A 18 0.16 19.87 12.78
N ASP A 19 1.47 19.93 13.05
CA ASP A 19 2.45 20.25 12.01
C ASP A 19 2.28 19.25 10.87
N TYR A 20 1.99 19.79 9.69
CA TYR A 20 1.74 18.98 8.52
C TYR A 20 3.04 18.35 8.02
N TRP A 21 3.04 17.02 7.85
CA TRP A 21 4.16 16.27 7.30
C TRP A 21 3.71 15.42 6.11
N GLN A 22 4.63 15.15 5.18
CA GLN A 22 4.44 14.26 4.04
C GLN A 22 5.64 13.31 3.93
N GLN A 23 5.39 12.06 3.57
CA GLN A 23 6.46 11.10 3.35
C GLN A 23 7.18 11.38 2.03
N GLU A 24 8.48 11.13 2.01
CA GLU A 24 9.27 11.14 0.78
C GLU A 24 9.66 9.70 0.44
N VAL A 25 9.47 9.30 -0.81
CA VAL A 25 9.82 7.97 -1.28
C VAL A 25 10.54 8.07 -2.61
N ASN A 26 11.79 7.63 -2.61
CA ASN A 26 12.65 7.62 -3.79
C ASN A 26 12.75 6.18 -4.32
N TYR A 27 12.63 6.03 -5.64
CA TYR A 27 12.58 4.73 -6.28
C TYR A 27 13.70 4.57 -7.30
N LYS A 28 14.29 3.38 -7.33
CA LYS A 28 15.13 2.93 -8.43
C LYS A 28 14.61 1.59 -8.91
N VAL A 29 14.11 1.57 -10.13
CA VAL A 29 13.43 0.42 -10.72
C VAL A 29 14.30 -0.13 -11.84
N ARG A 30 14.61 -1.42 -11.80
CA ARG A 30 15.21 -2.17 -12.91
C ARG A 30 14.29 -3.31 -13.27
N VAL A 31 13.90 -3.40 -14.52
CA VAL A 31 13.00 -4.44 -15.02
C VAL A 31 13.49 -4.93 -16.36
N GLU A 32 13.44 -6.24 -16.55
CA GLU A 32 13.71 -6.94 -17.80
C GLU A 32 12.41 -7.58 -18.31
N LEU A 33 12.19 -7.48 -19.61
CA LEU A 33 11.06 -8.10 -20.30
C LEU A 33 11.54 -9.37 -20.99
N ASP A 34 10.88 -10.48 -20.69
CA ASP A 34 10.95 -11.71 -21.47
C ASP A 34 9.67 -11.82 -22.29
N ASP A 35 9.77 -11.49 -23.58
CA ASP A 35 8.65 -11.48 -24.51
C ASP A 35 8.24 -12.88 -24.96
N GLN A 36 9.11 -13.89 -24.83
CA GLN A 36 8.78 -15.28 -25.16
C GLN A 36 7.95 -15.92 -24.06
N ASN A 37 8.27 -15.62 -22.80
CA ASN A 37 7.57 -16.16 -21.63
C ASN A 37 6.48 -15.22 -21.10
N HIS A 38 6.31 -14.03 -21.69
CA HIS A 38 5.38 -12.98 -21.25
C HIS A 38 5.58 -12.59 -19.77
N THR A 39 6.82 -12.47 -19.32
CA THR A 39 7.15 -12.12 -17.93
C THR A 39 7.97 -10.84 -17.82
N LEU A 40 7.85 -10.20 -16.66
CA LEU A 40 8.72 -9.11 -16.23
C LEU A 40 9.45 -9.56 -14.97
N GLU A 41 10.78 -9.55 -15.02
CA GLU A 41 11.62 -9.73 -13.83
C GLU A 41 12.16 -8.37 -13.40
N GLY A 42 12.09 -8.06 -12.11
CA GLY A 42 12.45 -6.73 -11.64
C GLY A 42 13.05 -6.68 -10.25
N ASN A 43 13.92 -5.69 -10.06
CA ASN A 43 14.44 -5.28 -8.77
C ASN A 43 14.01 -3.83 -8.50
N LEU A 44 13.30 -3.64 -7.39
CA LEU A 44 12.83 -2.33 -6.93
C LEU A 44 13.57 -1.95 -5.65
N GLN A 45 14.40 -0.91 -5.71
CA GLN A 45 15.01 -0.32 -4.53
C GLN A 45 14.20 0.92 -4.12
N ILE A 46 13.87 0.98 -2.83
CA ILE A 46 13.08 2.06 -2.24
C ILE A 46 13.89 2.69 -1.11
N GLN A 47 14.03 4.01 -1.15
CA GLN A 47 14.44 4.80 0.00
C GLN A 47 13.21 5.52 0.52
N TYR A 48 12.73 5.09 1.69
CA TYR A 48 11.58 5.68 2.36
C TYR A 48 12.07 6.61 3.48
N ILE A 49 11.65 7.87 3.44
CA ILE A 49 11.97 8.87 4.47
C ILE A 49 10.70 9.11 5.29
N ASN A 50 10.73 8.62 6.55
CA ASN A 50 9.65 8.83 7.50
C ASN A 50 9.72 10.24 8.10
N ASN A 51 8.91 11.16 7.60
CA ASN A 51 8.76 12.52 8.14
C ASN A 51 7.68 12.62 9.23
N SER A 52 6.99 11.52 9.54
CA SER A 52 6.05 11.46 10.65
C SER A 52 6.78 11.65 11.99
N PRO A 53 6.17 12.34 12.98
CA PRO A 53 6.66 12.32 14.35
C PRO A 53 6.56 10.92 15.00
N ASP A 54 5.75 10.03 14.42
CA ASP A 54 5.52 8.68 14.93
C ASP A 54 6.47 7.65 14.29
N GLN A 55 6.82 6.63 15.07
CA GLN A 55 7.63 5.51 14.60
C GLN A 55 6.85 4.66 13.59
N LEU A 56 7.48 4.34 12.45
CA LEU A 56 6.94 3.46 11.44
C LEU A 56 7.37 2.01 11.71
N GLU A 57 6.42 1.15 12.04
CA GLU A 57 6.68 -0.28 12.32
C GLU A 57 6.53 -1.16 11.07
N HIS A 58 5.65 -0.78 10.14
CA HIS A 58 5.29 -1.58 8.97
C HIS A 58 5.20 -0.70 7.72
N ILE A 59 5.62 -1.26 6.58
CA ILE A 59 5.39 -0.68 5.25
C ILE A 59 4.53 -1.66 4.46
N TYR A 60 3.43 -1.17 3.91
CA TYR A 60 2.52 -1.95 3.09
C TYR A 60 2.81 -1.71 1.61
N PHE A 61 2.79 -2.78 0.83
CA PHE A 61 2.93 -2.72 -0.63
C PHE A 61 1.69 -3.28 -1.29
N HIS A 62 1.19 -2.55 -2.28
CA HIS A 62 0.10 -3.05 -3.10
C HIS A 62 0.63 -4.00 -4.17
N LEU A 63 0.01 -5.18 -4.24
CA LEU A 63 0.29 -6.20 -5.25
C LEU A 63 -0.84 -6.24 -6.29
N TRP A 64 -1.13 -5.08 -6.90
CA TRP A 64 -2.27 -4.92 -7.80
C TRP A 64 -2.40 -5.97 -8.92
N PRO A 65 -1.31 -6.45 -9.56
CA PRO A 65 -1.43 -7.50 -10.56
C PRO A 65 -2.15 -8.75 -10.06
N ASN A 66 -2.09 -9.06 -8.76
CA ASN A 66 -2.77 -10.23 -8.19
C ASN A 66 -4.30 -10.13 -8.22
N ALA A 67 -4.88 -8.95 -8.44
CA ALA A 67 -6.31 -8.81 -8.71
C ALA A 67 -6.74 -9.55 -9.99
N TYR A 68 -5.83 -9.76 -10.93
CA TYR A 68 -6.09 -10.45 -12.20
C TYR A 68 -5.68 -11.92 -12.18
N LYS A 69 -5.19 -12.44 -11.04
CA LYS A 69 -4.57 -13.77 -10.97
C LYS A 69 -5.52 -14.91 -11.34
N ASN A 70 -6.79 -14.81 -10.94
CA ASN A 70 -7.78 -15.85 -11.16
C ASN A 70 -9.21 -15.31 -10.98
N LEU A 71 -10.19 -16.20 -11.15
CA LEU A 71 -11.62 -15.88 -11.05
C LEU A 71 -12.14 -15.77 -9.61
N GLN A 72 -11.28 -15.98 -8.60
CA GLN A 72 -11.65 -15.92 -7.18
C GLN A 72 -11.28 -14.58 -6.53
N THR A 73 -10.74 -13.63 -7.29
CA THR A 73 -10.40 -12.30 -6.78
C THR A 73 -11.64 -11.41 -6.69
N ALA A 74 -11.61 -10.42 -5.79
CA ALA A 74 -12.68 -9.42 -5.68
C ALA A 74 -12.92 -8.68 -7.01
N PHE A 75 -11.85 -8.42 -7.78
CA PHE A 75 -11.97 -7.84 -9.13
C PHE A 75 -12.78 -8.74 -10.08
N ALA A 76 -12.49 -10.05 -10.10
CA ALA A 76 -13.19 -10.99 -10.95
C ALA A 76 -14.67 -11.10 -10.58
N GLU A 77 -14.96 -11.14 -9.28
CA GLU A 77 -16.33 -11.15 -8.75
C GLU A 77 -17.08 -9.88 -9.16
N GLN A 78 -16.48 -8.71 -8.95
CA GLN A 78 -17.07 -7.43 -9.34
C GLN A 78 -17.38 -7.36 -10.85
N LYS A 79 -16.46 -7.85 -11.70
CA LYS A 79 -16.69 -7.87 -13.15
C LYS A 79 -17.85 -8.77 -13.54
N ARG A 80 -17.96 -9.94 -12.89
CA ARG A 80 -19.08 -10.86 -13.08
C ARG A 80 -20.40 -10.24 -12.64
N GLU A 81 -20.43 -9.58 -11.48
CA GLU A 81 -21.62 -8.87 -10.96
C GLU A 81 -22.05 -7.72 -11.88
N ALA A 82 -21.08 -7.03 -12.48
CA ALA A 82 -21.34 -6.00 -13.49
C ALA A 82 -21.77 -6.57 -14.86
N GLY A 83 -21.89 -7.90 -15.00
CA GLY A 83 -22.30 -8.56 -16.24
C GLY A 83 -21.21 -8.65 -17.31
N SER A 84 -19.95 -8.36 -16.98
CA SER A 84 -18.82 -8.50 -17.89
C SER A 84 -18.33 -9.94 -17.92
N THR A 85 -18.24 -10.52 -19.11
CA THR A 85 -17.74 -11.87 -19.34
C THR A 85 -16.31 -11.91 -19.86
N GLU A 86 -15.72 -10.75 -20.17
CA GLU A 86 -14.38 -10.63 -20.76
C GLU A 86 -13.32 -11.30 -19.89
N PHE A 87 -13.26 -10.94 -18.61
CA PHE A 87 -12.30 -11.55 -17.69
C PHE A 87 -12.65 -13.01 -17.33
N TYR A 88 -13.94 -13.38 -17.38
CA TYR A 88 -14.37 -14.75 -17.09
C TYR A 88 -13.86 -15.74 -18.16
N TYR A 89 -13.88 -15.31 -19.42
CA TYR A 89 -13.44 -16.11 -20.57
C TYR A 89 -11.97 -15.90 -20.96
N SER A 90 -11.20 -15.08 -20.22
CA SER A 90 -9.76 -14.96 -20.47
C SER A 90 -9.03 -16.26 -20.17
N GLU A 91 -8.06 -16.59 -21.01
CA GLU A 91 -7.19 -17.74 -20.79
C GLU A 91 -6.20 -17.45 -19.64
N PRO A 92 -5.71 -18.48 -18.93
CA PRO A 92 -4.81 -18.27 -17.79
C PRO A 92 -3.51 -17.52 -18.12
N ASP A 93 -2.99 -17.63 -19.34
CA ASP A 93 -1.79 -16.96 -19.82
C ASP A 93 -2.04 -15.49 -20.24
N GLU A 94 -3.30 -15.09 -20.41
CA GLU A 94 -3.69 -13.68 -20.62
C GLU A 94 -3.86 -12.92 -19.30
N ARG A 95 -3.73 -13.60 -18.16
CA ARG A 95 -3.95 -13.05 -16.82
C ARG A 95 -2.65 -12.58 -16.17
N GLY A 96 -2.76 -11.48 -15.42
CA GLY A 96 -1.65 -10.92 -14.66
C GLY A 96 -1.55 -11.49 -13.25
N SER A 97 -0.33 -11.69 -12.77
CA SER A 97 -0.04 -11.86 -11.35
C SER A 97 1.38 -11.40 -11.03
N ILE A 98 1.66 -11.14 -9.75
CA ILE A 98 3.01 -10.93 -9.25
C ILE A 98 3.35 -12.05 -8.28
N ASN A 99 4.54 -12.63 -8.45
CA ASN A 99 5.02 -13.76 -7.67
C ASN A 99 6.51 -13.56 -7.31
N GLN A 100 7.10 -14.55 -6.62
CA GLN A 100 8.53 -14.55 -6.23
C GLN A 100 8.98 -13.28 -5.50
N LEU A 101 8.09 -12.72 -4.68
CA LEU A 101 8.39 -11.52 -3.89
C LEU A 101 9.46 -11.84 -2.84
N ASP A 102 10.45 -10.98 -2.80
CA ASP A 102 11.50 -11.00 -1.80
C ASP A 102 11.77 -9.58 -1.31
N PHE A 103 11.85 -9.42 0.00
CA PHE A 103 11.99 -8.12 0.65
C PHE A 103 13.20 -8.15 1.59
N MET A 104 14.06 -7.15 1.41
CA MET A 104 15.24 -6.91 2.23
C MET A 104 15.27 -5.45 2.66
N VAL A 105 15.89 -5.18 3.82
CA VAL A 105 16.20 -3.83 4.29
C VAL A 105 17.71 -3.73 4.44
N GLY A 106 18.35 -2.92 3.57
CA GLY A 106 19.80 -2.98 3.42
C GLY A 106 20.21 -4.36 2.90
N ASP A 107 21.05 -5.06 3.64
CA ASP A 107 21.50 -6.43 3.33
C ASP A 107 20.76 -7.50 4.16
N ASP A 108 19.81 -7.10 5.01
CA ASP A 108 19.11 -8.00 5.93
C ASP A 108 17.77 -8.47 5.36
N GLN A 109 17.54 -9.78 5.43
CA GLN A 109 16.25 -10.39 5.10
C GLN A 109 15.21 -10.01 6.16
N VAL A 110 14.04 -9.54 5.72
CA VAL A 110 12.95 -9.17 6.63
C VAL A 110 11.78 -10.14 6.59
N ARG A 111 11.05 -10.22 7.71
CA ARG A 111 9.78 -10.93 7.76
C ARG A 111 8.72 -10.09 7.06
N TRP A 112 8.07 -10.68 6.08
CA TRP A 112 6.90 -10.13 5.42
C TRP A 112 5.78 -11.17 5.39
N TYR A 113 4.55 -10.70 5.26
CA TYR A 113 3.37 -11.55 5.12
C TYR A 113 2.43 -10.95 4.08
N LEU A 114 1.71 -11.80 3.35
CA LEU A 114 0.60 -11.35 2.53
C LEU A 114 -0.56 -11.00 3.46
N ASP A 115 -0.97 -9.74 3.42
CA ASP A 115 -2.20 -9.32 4.07
C ASP A 115 -3.40 -9.83 3.25
N SER A 116 -4.31 -10.53 3.91
CA SER A 116 -5.51 -11.13 3.31
C SER A 116 -6.78 -10.32 3.54
N THR A 117 -6.64 -9.10 4.09
CA THR A 117 -7.77 -8.23 4.40
C THR A 117 -8.41 -7.63 3.14
#